data_AF-A0A3D2JCW7-F1
#
_entry.id   AF-A0A3D2JCW7-F1
#
_cell.length_a   1.000
_cell.length_b   1.000
_cell.length_c   1.000
_cell.angle_alpha   90.00
_cell.angle_beta   90.00
_cell.angle_gamma   90.00
#
_symmetry.space_group_name_H-M   'P 1'
#
loop_
_entity.id
_entity.type
_entity.pdbx_description
1 polymer ?
#
loop_
_entity_poly.entity_id
_entity_poly.type
_entity_poly.pdbx_seq_one_letter_code
_entity_poly.pdbx_strand_id
1 'polypeptide(L)' 'AIRQRILLDLPMVLLCKEDCAGLCSQCGHDLNTGPCDCKPVVDERLSVLNTLLDKGL' A
#
# COMPACT_ATOMS: atom_id res chain seq x y z
N ALA A 1 7.53 26.00 19.56
CA ALA A 1 6.87 24.99 20.43
C ALA A 1 5.38 24.81 20.10
N ILE A 2 4.54 25.85 20.13
CA ILE A 2 3.06 25.74 19.95
C ILE A 2 2.64 25.06 18.63
N ARG A 3 3.27 25.40 17.49
CA ARG A 3 2.96 24.79 16.18
C ARG A 3 3.06 23.27 16.16
N GLN A 4 4.12 22.70 16.74
CA GLN A 4 4.30 21.24 16.78
C GLN A 4 3.21 20.58 17.61
N ARG A 5 2.77 21.20 18.70
CA ARG A 5 1.70 20.66 19.54
C ARG A 5 0.37 20.60 18.79
N ILE A 6 0.02 21.67 18.09
CA ILE A 6 -1.20 21.73 17.27
C ILE A 6 -1.19 20.67 16.16
N LEU A 7 -0.04 20.44 15.51
CA LEU A 7 0.08 19.43 14.45
C LEU A 7 -0.09 17.99 14.97
N LEU A 8 0.37 17.71 16.18
CA LEU A 8 0.23 16.38 16.81
C LEU A 8 -1.17 16.14 17.37
N ASP A 9 -1.85 17.20 17.81
CA ASP A 9 -3.22 17.14 18.34
C ASP A 9 -4.28 17.17 17.22
N LEU A 10 -3.87 17.31 15.95
CA LEU A 10 -4.78 17.30 14.81
C LEU A 10 -5.37 15.89 14.61
N PRO A 11 -6.70 15.74 14.49
CA PRO A 11 -7.31 14.45 14.24
C PRO A 11 -6.92 13.93 12.86
N MET A 12 -6.70 12.61 12.75
CA MET A 12 -6.51 11.96 11.46
C MET A 12 -7.82 11.98 10.66
N VAL A 13 -7.73 12.27 9.37
CA VAL A 13 -8.87 12.28 8.44
C VAL A 13 -8.69 11.20 7.37
N LEU A 14 -9.76 10.51 7.03
CA LEU A 14 -9.80 9.61 5.89
C LEU A 14 -9.84 10.44 4.61
N LEU A 15 -8.76 10.40 3.84
CA LEU A 15 -8.66 11.13 2.57
C LEU A 15 -9.22 10.33 1.39
N CYS A 16 -9.18 9.00 1.48
CA CYS A 16 -9.66 8.12 0.44
C CYS A 16 -11.16 7.86 0.60
N LYS A 17 -11.89 7.93 -0.51
CA LYS A 17 -13.23 7.34 -0.66
C LYS A 17 -13.15 5.80 -0.59
N GLU A 18 -14.27 5.15 -0.30
CA GLU A 18 -14.36 3.69 -0.12
C GLU A 18 -13.85 2.89 -1.33
N ASP A 19 -14.01 3.41 -2.54
CA ASP A 19 -13.60 2.80 -3.80
C ASP A 19 -12.27 3.35 -4.34
N CYS A 20 -11.45 3.99 -3.50
CA CYS A 20 -10.14 4.49 -3.93
C CYS A 20 -9.20 3.32 -4.25
N ALA A 21 -8.71 3.26 -5.48
CA ALA A 21 -7.74 2.25 -5.90
C ALA A 21 -6.36 2.45 -5.23
N GLY A 22 -6.10 3.64 -4.68
CA GLY A 22 -4.87 3.98 -3.98
C GLY A 22 -3.69 4.26 -4.92
N LEU A 23 -2.49 4.27 -4.33
CA LEU A 23 -1.23 4.46 -5.07
C LEU A 23 -0.51 3.13 -5.21
N CYS A 24 0.23 2.96 -6.30
CA CYS A 24 1.13 1.81 -6.45
C CYS A 24 2.20 1.83 -5.34
N SER A 25 2.32 0.73 -4.58
CA SER A 25 3.29 0.60 -3.49
C SER A 25 4.76 0.57 -3.95
N GLN A 26 4.99 0.40 -5.26
CA GLN A 26 6.32 0.36 -5.87
C GLN A 26 6.75 1.72 -6.46
N CYS A 27 5.85 2.41 -7.17
CA CYS A 27 6.19 3.62 -7.92
C CYS A 27 5.38 4.88 -7.56
N GLY A 28 4.34 4.75 -6.72
CA GLY A 28 3.48 5.87 -6.34
C GLY A 28 2.48 6.33 -7.41
N HIS A 29 2.35 5.61 -8.54
CA HIS A 29 1.34 5.93 -9.55
C HIS A 29 -0.07 5.88 -8.98
N ASP A 30 -0.91 6.84 -9.36
CA ASP A 30 -2.32 6.89 -8.97
C ASP A 30 -3.13 5.86 -9.75
N LEU A 31 -3.51 4.77 -9.08
CA LEU A 31 -4.24 3.65 -9.67
C LEU A 31 -5.68 4.04 -10.05
N ASN A 32 -6.16 5.20 -9.60
CA ASN A 32 -7.44 5.74 -10.07
C ASN A 32 -7.35 6.28 -11.51
N THR A 33 -6.16 6.57 -12.01
CA THR A 33 -5.94 7.06 -13.39
C THR A 33 -5.65 5.94 -14.38
N GLY A 34 -5.37 4.73 -13.90
CA GLY A 34 -5.07 3.57 -14.70
C GLY A 34 -4.09 2.60 -14.01
N PRO A 35 -3.77 1.47 -14.66
CA PRO A 35 -2.77 0.55 -14.16
C PRO A 35 -1.35 1.13 -14.32
N CYS A 36 -0.45 0.72 -13.42
CA CYS A 36 0.98 0.93 -13.59
C CYS A 36 1.67 -0.31 -14.20
N ASP A 37 2.85 -0.12 -14.80
CA ASP A 37 3.66 -1.22 -15.36
C ASP A 37 4.56 -1.94 -14.35
N CYS A 38 4.35 -1.74 -13.04
CA CYS A 38 5.14 -2.39 -12.01
C CYS A 38 4.90 -3.90 -12.00
N LYS A 39 5.99 -4.68 -11.97
CA LYS A 39 5.90 -6.13 -11.79
C LYS A 39 5.59 -6.45 -10.33
N PRO A 40 4.77 -7.48 -10.05
CA PRO A 40 4.57 -7.97 -8.70
C PRO A 40 5.92 -8.39 -8.08
N VAL A 41 6.20 -7.89 -6.88
CA VAL A 41 7.39 -8.30 -6.12
C VAL A 41 6.95 -9.30 -5.07
N VAL A 42 7.56 -10.49 -5.08
CA VAL A 42 7.39 -11.47 -4.00
C VAL A 42 8.23 -11.01 -2.83
N ASP A 43 7.61 -10.85 -1.65
CA ASP A 43 8.37 -10.60 -0.42
C ASP A 43 9.23 -11.83 -0.12
N GLU A 44 10.54 -11.66 -0.14
CA GLU A 44 11.51 -12.73 0.07
C GLU A 44 11.32 -13.44 1.41
N ARG A 45 10.87 -12.72 2.46
CA ARG A 45 10.58 -13.28 3.79
C ARG A 45 9.45 -14.30 3.75
N LEU A 46 8.56 -14.19 2.77
CA LEU A 46 7.40 -15.06 2.57
C LEU A 46 7.64 -16.14 1.51
N SER A 47 8.84 -16.22 0.93
CA SER A 47 9.19 -17.19 -0.13
C SER A 47 8.88 -18.65 0.25
N VAL A 48 8.98 -19.00 1.55
CA VAL A 48 8.66 -20.34 2.07
C VAL A 48 7.21 -20.76 1.79
N LEU A 49 6.28 -19.81 1.67
CA LEU A 49 4.86 -20.11 1.43
C LEU A 49 4.62 -20.68 0.03
N ASN A 50 5.52 -20.44 -0.94
CA ASN A 50 5.43 -21.06 -2.26
C ASN A 50 5.44 -22.59 -2.17
N THR A 51 6.14 -23.15 -1.18
CA THR A 51 6.17 -24.61 -0.95
C THR A 51 4.81 -25.21 -0.61
N LEU A 52 3.83 -24.39 -0.18
CA LEU A 52 2.47 -24.84 0.08
C LEU A 52 1.63 -24.89 -1.21
N LEU A 53 1.84 -23.93 -2.12
CA LEU A 53 1.21 -23.93 -3.44
C LEU A 53 1.74 -25.07 -4.31
N ASP A 54 3.06 -25.32 -4.26
CA ASP A 54 3.72 -26.42 -4.99
C ASP A 54 3.24 -27.81 -4.56
N LYS A 55 2.72 -27.93 -3.34
CA LYS A 55 2.21 -29.19 -2.77
C LYS A 55 0.74 -29.46 -3.10
N GLY A 56 0.12 -28.65 -3.97
CA GLY A 56 -1.20 -28.92 -4.54
C GLY A 56 -2.35 -28.62 -3.56
N LEU A 57 -2.34 -27.43 -2.97
CA LEU A 57 -3.59 -26.82 -2.50
C LEU A 57 -4.39 -26.27 -3.69
#